data_AF-A0A936RVW5-F1
#
_entry.id   AF-A0A936RVW5-F1
#
_cell.length_a   1.000
_cell.length_b   1.000
_cell.length_c   1.000
_cell.angle_alpha   90.00
_cell.angle_beta   90.00
_cell.angle_gamma   90.00
#
_symmetry.space_group_name_H-M   'P 1'
#
loop_
_entity.id
_entity.type
_entity.pdbx_description
1 polymer ?
#
loop_
_entity_poly.entity_id
_entity_poly.type
_entity_poly.pdbx_seq_one_letter_code
_entity_poly.pdbx_strand_id
1 'polypeptide(L)'
;MSEHFSLDEVYEDFDLADFLAPGVALDEVPPLWSLVRSRALINTFITLFRGGEEEVFIRLHVLREVSARADHPRWEPDELRRHFSYIDPIKLETVLGRLRHNGLLVYGEDGTYQFSDAGRNAVAAMAALLRFGESEDSELGFLTTQLAGMQATGTVTPEVLQHLLAKLNALTASFEEAIASGSEFRILEARSRLSGNVRWLEKGTAILRSLLAEEEISAETSHIAHSIGLAQSRLARVDAAFQRALNKIESQRVTLGASGVSSSDAVAWLRGLDTRRIATLAEGALGAGPQTQFVAGGHELLDRAESALSEEVRQMEADSTLPTAEQTPENEQPPSEDLGLLIRLTDKLAGIPTAIPASKLITGGGFGPASYRLSLLSLLGNEEAQAEGPVADLTQMPYDLMLEDTLVEVMEDEVSYMSAGNVVRRDTSAQGGSKAGTEPHATEREAP
;
A
#
# COMPACT_ATOMS: atom_id res chain seq x y z
N MET A 1 -39.60 -40.75 -20.41
CA MET A 1 -39.19 -40.53 -21.81
C MET A 1 -38.13 -39.47 -21.77
N SER A 2 -36.87 -39.91 -21.73
CA SER A 2 -35.71 -39.02 -21.70
C SER A 2 -35.39 -38.68 -23.15
N GLU A 3 -35.62 -37.44 -23.55
CA GLU A 3 -35.13 -36.94 -24.84
C GLU A 3 -33.61 -36.90 -24.78
N HIS A 4 -32.97 -37.84 -25.46
CA HIS A 4 -31.56 -37.74 -25.84
C HIS A 4 -31.45 -36.57 -26.82
N PHE A 5 -31.10 -35.39 -26.29
CA PHE A 5 -30.65 -34.28 -27.12
C PHE A 5 -29.30 -34.67 -27.69
N SER A 6 -29.28 -35.15 -28.93
CA SER A 6 -28.03 -35.46 -29.63
C SER A 6 -27.29 -34.15 -29.84
N LEU A 7 -26.10 -34.03 -29.24
CA LEU A 7 -25.28 -32.83 -29.32
C LEU A 7 -24.90 -32.54 -30.78
N ASP A 8 -24.85 -33.52 -31.68
CA ASP A 8 -24.29 -33.37 -33.03
C ASP A 8 -25.02 -32.37 -33.98
N GLU A 9 -26.30 -32.04 -33.78
CA GLU A 9 -27.02 -31.19 -34.73
C GLU A 9 -26.75 -29.68 -34.60
N VAL A 10 -25.96 -29.23 -33.61
CA VAL A 10 -25.66 -27.79 -33.36
C VAL A 10 -24.19 -27.41 -33.66
N TYR A 11 -23.38 -28.34 -34.16
CA TYR A 11 -21.90 -28.29 -34.13
C TYR A 11 -21.17 -28.13 -35.47
N GLU A 12 -21.76 -27.54 -36.52
CA GLU A 12 -21.01 -27.43 -37.79
C GLU A 12 -19.88 -26.37 -37.81
N ASP A 13 -19.75 -25.50 -36.80
CA ASP A 13 -18.82 -24.35 -36.89
C ASP A 13 -18.14 -23.98 -35.55
N PHE A 14 -18.00 -24.94 -34.63
CA PHE A 14 -17.41 -24.71 -33.31
C PHE A 14 -16.52 -25.88 -32.88
N ASP A 15 -15.25 -25.84 -33.30
CA ASP A 15 -14.25 -26.82 -32.92
C ASP A 15 -13.32 -26.25 -31.84
N LEU A 16 -13.40 -26.82 -30.64
CA LEU A 16 -12.50 -26.50 -29.52
C LEU A 16 -11.33 -27.49 -29.42
N ALA A 17 -11.31 -28.56 -30.22
CA ALA A 17 -10.32 -29.63 -30.11
C ALA A 17 -8.90 -29.10 -30.33
N ASP A 18 -8.71 -28.16 -31.25
CA ASP A 18 -7.41 -27.53 -31.55
C ASP A 18 -6.84 -26.70 -30.39
N PHE A 19 -7.66 -26.31 -29.41
CA PHE A 19 -7.22 -25.59 -28.21
C PHE A 19 -6.88 -26.51 -27.03
N LEU A 20 -7.28 -27.80 -27.08
CA LEU A 20 -7.03 -28.76 -26.02
C LEU A 20 -5.70 -29.48 -26.22
N ALA A 21 -5.08 -29.88 -25.12
CA ALA A 21 -3.88 -30.73 -25.18
C ALA A 21 -4.22 -32.07 -25.86
N PRO A 22 -3.28 -32.68 -26.62
CA PRO A 22 -3.53 -33.96 -27.29
C PRO A 22 -4.04 -35.02 -26.31
N GLY A 23 -5.17 -35.64 -26.63
CA GLY A 23 -5.80 -36.68 -25.82
C GLY A 23 -6.73 -36.18 -24.71
N VAL A 24 -6.90 -34.87 -24.54
CA VAL A 24 -7.94 -34.30 -23.66
C VAL A 24 -9.21 -34.09 -24.47
N ALA A 25 -10.30 -34.73 -24.03
CA ALA A 25 -11.60 -34.56 -24.66
C ALA A 25 -12.40 -33.42 -24.01
N LEU A 26 -13.32 -32.80 -24.75
CA LEU A 26 -14.10 -31.66 -24.26
C LEU A 26 -14.98 -32.02 -23.05
N ASP A 27 -15.44 -33.27 -22.99
CA ASP A 27 -16.20 -33.83 -21.87
C ASP A 27 -15.41 -33.98 -20.58
N GLU A 28 -14.08 -34.09 -20.69
CA GLU A 28 -13.16 -34.16 -19.55
C GLU A 28 -12.90 -32.79 -18.90
N VAL A 29 -13.44 -31.70 -19.45
CA VAL A 29 -13.28 -30.34 -18.91
C VAL A 29 -14.63 -29.74 -18.48
N PRO A 30 -15.23 -30.17 -17.34
CA PRO A 30 -16.52 -29.67 -16.83
C PRO A 30 -16.71 -28.14 -16.84
N PRO A 31 -15.70 -27.30 -16.51
CA PRO A 31 -15.86 -25.85 -16.56
C PRO A 31 -16.17 -25.28 -17.94
N LEU A 32 -15.76 -25.94 -19.03
CA LEU A 32 -16.05 -25.47 -20.41
C LEU A 32 -17.52 -25.67 -20.78
N TRP A 33 -18.22 -26.61 -20.17
CA TRP A 33 -19.62 -26.91 -20.50
C TRP A 33 -20.58 -25.77 -20.18
N SER A 34 -20.31 -24.97 -19.15
CA SER A 34 -21.13 -23.79 -18.84
C SER A 34 -20.96 -22.71 -19.93
N LEU A 35 -19.75 -22.55 -20.46
CA LEU A 35 -19.43 -21.60 -21.53
C LEU A 35 -20.03 -22.04 -22.87
N VAL A 36 -19.91 -23.31 -23.22
CA VAL A 36 -20.54 -23.88 -24.43
C VAL A 36 -22.06 -23.68 -24.39
N ARG A 37 -22.70 -23.94 -23.25
CA ARG A 37 -24.13 -23.68 -23.06
C ARG A 37 -24.50 -22.19 -23.13
N SER A 38 -23.54 -21.29 -22.89
CA SER A 38 -23.71 -19.84 -22.93
C SER A 38 -23.33 -19.20 -24.27
N ARG A 39 -23.19 -19.99 -25.35
CA ARG A 39 -22.70 -19.53 -26.66
C ARG A 39 -23.45 -18.33 -27.23
N ALA A 40 -24.77 -18.25 -27.05
CA ALA A 40 -25.57 -17.11 -27.52
C ALA A 40 -25.17 -15.78 -26.83
N LEU A 41 -24.87 -15.84 -25.53
CA LEU A 41 -24.38 -14.70 -24.76
C LEU A 41 -22.94 -14.34 -25.17
N ILE A 42 -22.09 -15.35 -25.39
CA ILE A 42 -20.72 -15.14 -25.87
C ILE A 42 -20.73 -14.45 -27.24
N ASN A 43 -21.57 -14.90 -28.18
CA ASN A 43 -21.73 -14.29 -29.49
C ASN A 43 -22.26 -12.84 -29.42
N THR A 44 -23.10 -12.55 -28.44
CA THR A 44 -23.54 -11.17 -28.13
C THR A 44 -22.33 -10.29 -27.77
N PHE A 45 -21.47 -10.74 -26.85
CA PHE A 45 -20.28 -9.97 -26.47
C PHE A 45 -19.23 -9.91 -27.59
N ILE A 46 -19.01 -10.99 -28.35
CA ILE A 46 -18.18 -10.97 -29.56
C ILE A 46 -18.70 -9.90 -30.53
N THR A 47 -20.00 -9.85 -30.75
CA THR A 47 -20.60 -8.81 -31.58
C THR A 47 -20.36 -7.43 -31.01
N LEU A 48 -20.45 -7.21 -29.70
CA LEU A 48 -20.26 -5.88 -29.14
C LEU A 48 -18.80 -5.40 -29.22
N PHE A 49 -17.84 -6.29 -29.01
CA PHE A 49 -16.43 -5.95 -28.84
C PHE A 49 -15.53 -6.24 -30.05
N ARG A 50 -16.07 -6.78 -31.15
CA ARG A 50 -15.30 -7.03 -32.37
C ARG A 50 -15.11 -5.77 -33.21
N GLY A 51 -13.85 -5.49 -33.55
CA GLY A 51 -13.42 -4.40 -34.44
C GLY A 51 -12.38 -3.49 -33.78
N GLY A 52 -12.14 -2.33 -34.38
CA GLY A 52 -11.33 -1.28 -33.76
C GLY A 52 -12.07 -0.58 -32.61
N GLU A 53 -11.32 0.07 -31.73
CA GLU A 53 -11.84 0.72 -30.53
C GLU A 53 -12.98 1.71 -30.83
N GLU A 54 -12.81 2.58 -31.83
CA GLU A 54 -13.83 3.57 -32.23
C GLU A 54 -15.16 2.91 -32.63
N GLU A 55 -15.11 1.78 -33.36
CA GLU A 55 -16.31 1.05 -33.78
C GLU A 55 -17.02 0.39 -32.60
N VAL A 56 -16.26 -0.07 -31.61
CA VAL A 56 -16.79 -0.61 -30.37
C VAL A 56 -17.47 0.50 -29.58
N PHE A 57 -16.80 1.64 -29.37
CA PHE A 57 -17.36 2.78 -28.64
C PHE A 57 -18.68 3.27 -29.24
N ILE A 58 -18.74 3.47 -30.55
CA ILE A 58 -19.98 3.90 -31.22
C ILE A 58 -21.09 2.86 -31.06
N ARG A 59 -20.78 1.56 -31.17
CA ARG A 59 -21.78 0.48 -31.03
C ARG A 59 -22.32 0.41 -29.62
N LEU A 60 -21.46 0.50 -28.62
CA LEU A 60 -21.85 0.54 -27.20
C LEU A 60 -22.67 1.79 -26.88
N HIS A 61 -22.30 2.94 -27.45
CA HIS A 61 -23.03 4.20 -27.33
C HIS A 61 -24.44 4.09 -27.90
N VAL A 62 -24.57 3.65 -29.16
CA VAL A 62 -25.87 3.43 -29.82
C VAL A 62 -26.71 2.44 -29.03
N LEU A 63 -26.12 1.32 -28.59
CA LEU A 63 -26.79 0.30 -27.80
C LEU A 63 -27.34 0.88 -26.47
N ARG A 64 -26.53 1.66 -25.75
CA ARG A 64 -26.90 2.30 -24.48
C ARG A 64 -28.02 3.32 -24.67
N GLU A 65 -27.88 4.22 -25.64
CA GLU A 65 -28.86 5.28 -25.92
C GLU A 65 -30.23 4.70 -26.32
N VAL A 66 -30.25 3.69 -27.19
CA VAL A 66 -31.49 3.02 -27.59
C VAL A 66 -32.16 2.31 -26.40
N SER A 67 -31.36 1.74 -25.49
CA SER A 67 -31.86 1.03 -24.30
C SER A 67 -32.36 1.95 -23.18
N ALA A 68 -31.93 3.21 -23.12
CA ALA A 68 -32.23 4.13 -22.03
C ALA A 68 -33.69 4.62 -22.03
N ARG A 69 -34.42 4.42 -23.14
CA ARG A 69 -35.78 4.91 -23.32
C ARG A 69 -36.82 3.91 -22.80
N ALA A 70 -37.22 4.09 -21.55
CA ALA A 70 -38.18 3.19 -20.87
C ALA A 70 -39.63 3.31 -21.38
N ASP A 71 -40.11 4.54 -21.61
CA ASP A 71 -41.54 4.80 -21.90
C ASP A 71 -41.95 4.49 -23.35
N HIS A 72 -40.98 4.47 -24.27
CA HIS A 72 -41.18 4.22 -25.69
C HIS A 72 -40.08 3.30 -26.24
N PRO A 73 -40.20 1.98 -26.02
CA PRO A 73 -39.16 1.00 -26.37
C PRO A 73 -39.10 0.68 -27.87
N ARG A 74 -39.99 1.27 -28.68
CA ARG A 74 -40.04 1.14 -30.13
C ARG A 74 -39.47 2.40 -30.77
N TRP A 75 -38.70 2.20 -31.82
CA TRP A 75 -38.01 3.28 -32.52
C TRP A 75 -38.33 3.23 -34.01
N GLU A 76 -38.84 4.33 -34.55
CA GLU A 76 -38.98 4.48 -35.99
C GLU A 76 -37.60 4.69 -36.64
N PRO A 77 -37.35 4.21 -37.88
CA PRO A 77 -36.06 4.40 -38.56
C PRO A 77 -35.61 5.87 -38.64
N ASP A 78 -36.53 6.77 -38.98
CA ASP A 78 -36.24 8.20 -39.07
C ASP A 78 -36.09 8.88 -37.70
N GLU A 79 -36.64 8.28 -36.65
CA GLU A 79 -36.42 8.74 -35.27
C GLU A 79 -35.00 8.38 -34.81
N LEU A 80 -34.51 7.17 -35.08
CA LEU A 80 -33.13 6.78 -34.80
C LEU A 80 -32.12 7.68 -35.51
N ARG A 81 -32.32 7.93 -36.80
CA ARG A 81 -31.42 8.81 -37.58
C ARG A 81 -31.37 10.23 -37.01
N ARG A 82 -32.50 10.75 -36.55
CA ARG A 82 -32.55 12.08 -35.91
C ARG A 82 -31.85 12.07 -34.55
N HIS A 83 -32.08 11.04 -33.73
CA HIS A 83 -31.45 10.88 -32.42
C HIS A 83 -29.92 10.82 -32.53
N PHE A 84 -29.42 10.08 -33.51
CA PHE A 84 -28.00 9.89 -33.77
C PHE A 84 -27.46 10.78 -34.89
N SER A 85 -28.03 11.98 -35.10
CA SER A 85 -27.65 12.89 -36.20
C SER A 85 -26.20 13.37 -36.17
N TYR A 86 -25.51 13.21 -35.04
CA TYR A 86 -24.07 13.49 -34.87
C TYR A 86 -23.17 12.32 -35.33
N ILE A 87 -23.73 11.17 -35.69
CA ILE A 87 -23.01 10.02 -36.25
C ILE A 87 -23.17 10.05 -37.77
N ASP A 88 -22.08 9.77 -38.50
CA ASP A 88 -22.14 9.61 -39.95
C ASP A 88 -23.24 8.60 -40.35
N PRO A 89 -24.15 8.94 -41.29
CA PRO A 89 -25.29 8.10 -41.61
C PRO A 89 -24.91 6.68 -42.09
N ILE A 90 -23.83 6.54 -42.85
CA ILE A 90 -23.39 5.23 -43.36
C ILE A 90 -22.85 4.39 -42.20
N LYS A 91 -22.07 5.01 -41.29
CA LYS A 91 -21.56 4.33 -40.10
C LYS A 91 -22.70 3.93 -39.15
N LEU A 92 -23.70 4.78 -38.98
CA LEU A 92 -24.88 4.48 -38.16
C LEU A 92 -25.65 3.28 -38.70
N GLU A 93 -25.97 3.26 -40.00
CA GLU A 93 -26.65 2.12 -40.64
C GLU A 93 -25.81 0.84 -40.56
N THR A 94 -24.48 0.96 -40.66
CA THR A 94 -23.56 -0.18 -40.46
C THR A 94 -23.67 -0.74 -39.03
N VAL A 95 -23.70 0.13 -38.02
CA VAL A 95 -23.83 -0.26 -36.61
C VAL A 95 -25.20 -0.89 -36.34
N LEU A 96 -26.29 -0.25 -36.77
CA LEU A 96 -27.65 -0.78 -36.64
C LEU A 96 -27.80 -2.12 -37.35
N GLY A 97 -27.22 -2.26 -38.55
CA GLY A 97 -27.18 -3.50 -39.31
C GLY A 97 -26.45 -4.62 -38.57
N ARG A 98 -25.28 -4.34 -37.98
CA ARG A 98 -24.53 -5.31 -37.17
C ARG A 98 -25.27 -5.72 -35.91
N LEU A 99 -25.86 -4.76 -35.18
CA LEU A 99 -26.66 -5.04 -34.00
C LEU A 99 -27.88 -5.90 -34.33
N ARG A 100 -28.54 -5.63 -35.47
CA ARG A 100 -29.68 -6.43 -35.94
C ARG A 100 -29.27 -7.84 -36.37
N HIS A 101 -28.23 -7.96 -37.19
CA HIS A 101 -27.77 -9.25 -37.73
C HIS A 101 -27.40 -10.25 -36.63
N ASN A 102 -26.88 -9.76 -35.51
CA ASN A 102 -26.44 -10.59 -34.39
C ASN A 102 -27.46 -10.61 -33.24
N GLY A 103 -28.71 -10.24 -33.50
CA GLY A 103 -29.81 -10.44 -32.55
C GLY A 103 -29.83 -9.50 -31.34
N LEU A 104 -29.16 -8.34 -31.39
CA LEU A 104 -29.21 -7.30 -30.35
C LEU A 104 -30.32 -6.27 -30.59
N LEU A 105 -30.70 -6.10 -31.85
CA LEU A 105 -31.87 -5.35 -32.28
C LEU A 105 -32.80 -6.24 -33.10
N VAL A 106 -34.10 -6.05 -32.93
CA VAL A 106 -35.15 -6.70 -33.71
C VAL A 106 -35.85 -5.62 -34.53
N TYR A 107 -36.07 -5.90 -35.81
CA TYR A 107 -36.92 -5.06 -36.66
C TYR A 107 -38.28 -5.75 -36.77
N GLY A 108 -39.29 -5.13 -36.18
CA GLY A 108 -40.65 -5.68 -36.10
C GLY A 108 -41.39 -5.60 -37.43
N GLU A 109 -42.46 -6.39 -37.56
CA GLU A 109 -43.37 -6.34 -38.72
C GLU A 109 -44.08 -4.99 -38.87
N ASP A 110 -44.18 -4.23 -37.77
CA ASP A 110 -44.71 -2.88 -37.72
C ASP A 110 -43.74 -1.81 -38.26
N GLY A 111 -42.55 -2.21 -38.74
CA GLY A 111 -41.55 -1.29 -39.29
C GLY A 111 -40.70 -0.60 -38.23
N THR A 112 -40.81 -1.00 -36.96
CA THR A 112 -40.09 -0.36 -35.85
C THR A 112 -38.92 -1.21 -35.36
N TYR A 113 -37.87 -0.55 -34.90
CA TYR A 113 -36.78 -1.19 -34.18
C TYR A 113 -37.15 -1.38 -32.70
N GLN A 114 -36.80 -2.55 -32.18
CA GLN A 114 -37.00 -2.94 -30.80
C GLN A 114 -35.73 -3.61 -30.25
N PHE A 115 -35.54 -3.48 -28.95
CA PHE A 115 -34.38 -4.03 -28.27
C PHE A 115 -34.63 -5.49 -27.87
N SER A 116 -33.73 -6.40 -28.25
CA SER A 116 -33.86 -7.82 -27.88
C SER A 116 -33.53 -8.03 -26.40
N ASP A 117 -33.98 -9.15 -25.83
CA ASP A 117 -33.65 -9.50 -24.44
C ASP A 117 -32.13 -9.74 -24.27
N ALA A 118 -31.46 -10.30 -25.28
CA ALA A 118 -30.00 -10.45 -25.29
C ALA A 118 -29.29 -9.09 -25.25
N GLY A 119 -29.78 -8.10 -26.01
CA GLY A 119 -29.30 -6.72 -25.95
C GLY A 119 -29.48 -6.11 -24.57
N ARG A 120 -30.65 -6.29 -23.93
CA ARG A 120 -30.95 -5.79 -22.57
C ARG A 120 -29.98 -6.35 -21.56
N ASN A 121 -29.77 -7.66 -21.61
CA ASN A 121 -28.85 -8.34 -20.71
C ASN A 121 -27.42 -7.84 -20.88
N ALA A 122 -26.98 -7.61 -22.13
CA ALA A 122 -25.65 -7.07 -22.40
C ALA A 122 -25.47 -5.64 -21.86
N VAL A 123 -26.44 -4.75 -22.08
CA VAL A 123 -26.40 -3.38 -21.52
C VAL A 123 -26.42 -3.41 -19.99
N ALA A 124 -27.29 -4.24 -19.39
CA ALA A 124 -27.38 -4.36 -17.94
C ALA A 124 -26.06 -4.86 -17.33
N ALA A 125 -25.43 -5.86 -17.96
CA ALA A 125 -24.11 -6.37 -17.58
C ALA A 125 -23.03 -5.29 -17.69
N MET A 126 -22.98 -4.56 -18.81
CA MET A 126 -22.02 -3.46 -18.97
C MET A 126 -22.24 -2.33 -17.96
N ALA A 127 -23.49 -1.95 -17.71
CA ALA A 127 -23.80 -0.95 -16.70
C ALA A 127 -23.36 -1.40 -15.30
N ALA A 128 -23.44 -2.70 -14.99
CA ALA A 128 -22.89 -3.25 -13.75
C ALA A 128 -21.36 -3.16 -13.71
N LEU A 129 -20.67 -3.55 -14.78
CA LEU A 129 -19.21 -3.48 -14.87
C LEU A 129 -18.68 -2.05 -14.77
N LEU A 130 -19.34 -1.08 -15.42
CA LEU A 130 -18.96 0.33 -15.33
C LEU A 130 -19.12 0.88 -13.91
N ARG A 131 -20.15 0.47 -13.17
CA ARG A 131 -20.32 0.84 -11.75
C ARG A 131 -19.22 0.29 -10.85
N PHE A 132 -18.67 -0.89 -11.14
CA PHE A 132 -17.53 -1.42 -10.37
C PHE A 132 -16.26 -0.61 -10.59
N GLY A 133 -16.10 0.01 -11.76
CA GLY A 133 -14.96 0.88 -12.06
C GLY A 133 -14.98 2.24 -11.34
N GLU A 134 -16.15 2.68 -10.84
CA GLU A 134 -16.29 3.99 -10.16
C GLU A 134 -15.75 3.96 -8.71
N SER A 135 -15.79 2.81 -8.04
CA SER A 135 -15.16 2.62 -6.73
C SER A 135 -15.00 1.13 -6.41
N GLU A 136 -13.81 0.72 -5.94
CA GLU A 136 -13.56 -0.66 -5.49
C GLU A 136 -14.49 -1.11 -4.35
N ASP A 137 -14.97 -0.17 -3.54
CA ASP A 137 -15.93 -0.38 -2.44
C ASP A 137 -17.33 -0.78 -2.95
N SER A 138 -17.65 -0.48 -4.21
CA SER A 138 -18.95 -0.81 -4.81
C SER A 138 -19.10 -2.31 -5.12
N GLU A 139 -18.00 -3.00 -5.38
CA GLU A 139 -18.03 -4.42 -5.77
C GLU A 139 -18.48 -5.31 -4.60
N LEU A 140 -17.91 -5.13 -3.40
CA LEU A 140 -18.28 -5.95 -2.24
C LEU A 140 -19.74 -5.69 -1.83
N GLY A 141 -20.21 -4.44 -1.94
CA GLY A 141 -21.61 -4.09 -1.72
C GLY A 141 -22.56 -4.73 -2.73
N PHE A 142 -22.17 -4.78 -4.01
CA PHE A 142 -22.93 -5.48 -5.04
C PHE A 142 -23.02 -6.99 -4.76
N LEU A 143 -21.90 -7.66 -4.52
CA LEU A 143 -21.86 -9.10 -4.24
C LEU A 143 -22.70 -9.46 -3.02
N THR A 144 -22.59 -8.66 -1.95
CA THR A 144 -23.37 -8.86 -0.73
C THR A 144 -24.87 -8.68 -0.98
N THR A 145 -25.25 -7.72 -1.83
CA THR A 145 -26.66 -7.48 -2.18
C THR A 145 -27.22 -8.57 -3.10
N GLN A 146 -26.42 -9.03 -4.06
CA GLN A 146 -26.75 -10.16 -4.92
C GLN A 146 -26.94 -11.43 -4.08
N LEU A 147 -26.00 -11.71 -3.17
CA LEU A 147 -26.09 -12.85 -2.26
C LEU A 147 -27.35 -12.77 -1.37
N ALA A 148 -27.70 -11.58 -0.86
CA ALA A 148 -28.92 -11.39 -0.09
C ALA A 148 -30.19 -11.72 -0.90
N GLY A 149 -30.24 -11.29 -2.17
CA GLY A 149 -31.34 -11.60 -3.08
C GLY A 149 -31.45 -13.09 -3.36
N MET A 150 -30.32 -13.75 -3.62
CA MET A 150 -30.28 -15.19 -3.90
C MET A 150 -30.61 -16.04 -2.67
N GLN A 151 -30.22 -15.60 -1.47
CA GLN A 151 -30.60 -16.27 -0.24
C GLN A 151 -32.11 -16.16 0.02
N ALA A 152 -32.72 -15.00 -0.23
CA ALA A 152 -34.17 -14.83 -0.10
C ALA A 152 -34.98 -15.71 -1.06
N THR A 153 -34.42 -16.05 -2.23
CA THR A 153 -35.06 -16.93 -3.22
C THR A 153 -34.64 -18.40 -3.11
N GLY A 154 -33.72 -18.74 -2.20
CA GLY A 154 -33.17 -20.10 -2.07
C GLY A 154 -32.34 -20.55 -3.27
N THR A 155 -31.74 -19.62 -4.01
CA THR A 155 -30.99 -19.87 -5.25
C THR A 155 -29.50 -19.52 -5.12
N VAL A 156 -28.92 -19.60 -3.92
CA VAL A 156 -27.50 -19.32 -3.71
C VAL A 156 -26.66 -20.36 -4.45
N THR A 157 -25.76 -19.89 -5.32
CA THR A 157 -24.87 -20.78 -6.08
C THR A 157 -23.43 -20.71 -5.54
N PRO A 158 -22.64 -21.79 -5.69
CA PRO A 158 -21.23 -21.82 -5.30
C PRO A 158 -20.39 -20.70 -5.92
N GLU A 159 -20.66 -20.33 -7.16
CA GLU A 159 -19.88 -19.34 -7.91
C GLU A 159 -19.93 -17.95 -7.28
N VAL A 160 -21.10 -17.52 -6.81
CA VAL A 160 -21.27 -16.20 -6.16
C VAL A 160 -20.54 -16.15 -4.82
N LEU A 161 -20.58 -17.26 -4.06
CA LEU A 161 -19.80 -17.40 -2.83
C LEU A 161 -18.30 -17.41 -3.12
N GLN A 162 -17.87 -18.08 -4.19
CA GLN A 162 -16.47 -18.12 -4.60
C GLN A 162 -15.97 -16.73 -5.00
N HIS A 163 -16.78 -15.93 -5.69
CA HIS A 163 -16.45 -14.55 -6.04
C HIS A 163 -16.34 -13.66 -4.79
N LEU A 164 -17.27 -13.81 -3.84
CA LEU A 164 -17.17 -13.12 -2.55
C LEU A 164 -15.89 -13.48 -1.81
N LEU A 165 -15.53 -14.77 -1.75
CA LEU A 165 -14.29 -15.25 -1.14
C LEU A 165 -13.05 -14.64 -1.82
N ALA A 166 -13.01 -14.64 -3.15
CA ALA A 166 -11.91 -14.06 -3.92
C ALA A 166 -11.75 -12.56 -3.61
N LYS A 167 -12.86 -11.81 -3.58
CA LYS A 167 -12.84 -10.37 -3.25
C LYS A 167 -12.35 -10.11 -1.83
N LEU A 168 -12.76 -10.91 -0.84
CA LEU A 168 -12.31 -10.78 0.55
C LEU A 168 -10.80 -11.05 0.68
N ASN A 169 -10.29 -12.06 0.00
CA ASN A 169 -8.85 -12.35 -0.01
C ASN A 169 -8.06 -11.24 -0.69
N ALA A 170 -8.53 -10.73 -1.83
CA ALA A 170 -7.89 -9.61 -2.53
C ALA A 170 -7.84 -8.34 -1.66
N LEU A 171 -8.94 -8.00 -0.99
CA LEU A 171 -8.97 -6.87 -0.04
C LEU A 171 -7.99 -7.08 1.11
N THR A 172 -8.00 -8.26 1.73
CA THR A 172 -7.08 -8.59 2.82
C THR A 172 -5.63 -8.41 2.40
N ALA A 173 -5.24 -8.95 1.24
CA ALA A 173 -3.89 -8.82 0.70
C ALA A 173 -3.51 -7.34 0.45
N SER A 174 -4.40 -6.56 -0.18
CA SER A 174 -4.17 -5.13 -0.44
C SER A 174 -3.97 -4.32 0.85
N PHE A 175 -4.69 -4.68 1.91
CA PHE A 175 -4.57 -4.03 3.21
C PHE A 175 -3.28 -4.43 3.94
N GLU A 176 -2.89 -5.69 3.86
CA GLU A 176 -1.60 -6.16 4.39
C GLU A 176 -0.43 -5.47 3.67
N GLU A 177 -0.50 -5.31 2.35
CA GLU A 177 0.48 -4.57 1.56
C GLU A 177 0.54 -3.09 1.95
N ALA A 178 -0.61 -2.44 2.13
CA ALA A 178 -0.67 -1.05 2.57
C ALA A 178 0.00 -0.86 3.94
N ILE A 179 -0.25 -1.77 4.90
CA ILE A 179 0.39 -1.75 6.22
C ILE A 179 1.90 -1.99 6.10
N ALA A 180 2.31 -2.99 5.30
CA ALA A 180 3.72 -3.33 5.08
C ALA A 180 4.50 -2.17 4.45
N SER A 181 3.86 -1.36 3.61
CA SER A 181 4.50 -0.20 2.97
C SER A 181 4.99 0.87 3.94
N GLY A 182 4.42 0.93 5.17
CA GLY A 182 4.71 1.98 6.14
C GLY A 182 4.31 3.40 5.72
N SER A 183 3.67 3.56 4.55
CA SER A 183 3.24 4.86 4.05
C SER A 183 1.97 5.32 4.76
N GLU A 184 2.05 6.45 5.47
CA GLU A 184 0.92 7.07 6.16
C GLU A 184 -0.28 7.27 5.21
N PHE A 185 -0.03 7.80 4.01
CA PHE A 185 -1.06 7.99 2.98
C PHE A 185 -1.75 6.68 2.58
N ARG A 186 -0.98 5.64 2.24
CA ARG A 186 -1.55 4.34 1.84
C ARG A 186 -2.31 3.67 3.00
N ILE A 187 -1.80 3.79 4.22
CA ILE A 187 -2.43 3.24 5.42
C ILE A 187 -3.77 3.94 5.70
N LEU A 188 -3.83 5.28 5.60
CA LEU A 188 -5.06 6.04 5.78
C LEU A 188 -6.08 5.78 4.66
N GLU A 189 -5.63 5.70 3.41
CA GLU A 189 -6.49 5.35 2.28
C GLU A 189 -7.09 3.95 2.43
N ALA A 190 -6.24 2.95 2.70
CA ALA A 190 -6.67 1.57 2.93
C ALA A 190 -7.60 1.46 4.16
N ARG A 191 -7.35 2.24 5.22
CA ARG A 191 -8.24 2.32 6.39
C ARG A 191 -9.62 2.86 6.02
N SER A 192 -9.67 3.92 5.21
CA SER A 192 -10.93 4.50 4.71
C SER A 192 -11.70 3.47 3.88
N ARG A 193 -11.02 2.76 2.97
CA ARG A 193 -11.62 1.67 2.17
C ARG A 193 -12.17 0.55 3.05
N LEU A 194 -11.42 0.09 4.06
CA LEU A 194 -11.92 -0.92 5.01
C LEU A 194 -13.19 -0.41 5.72
N SER A 195 -13.19 0.83 6.23
CA SER A 195 -14.34 1.43 6.89
C SER A 195 -15.58 1.53 5.98
N GLY A 196 -15.38 1.84 4.70
CA GLY A 196 -16.47 1.88 3.70
C GLY A 196 -17.12 0.52 3.47
N ASN A 197 -16.35 -0.56 3.64
CA ASN A 197 -16.81 -1.93 3.41
C ASN A 197 -17.41 -2.63 4.65
N VAL A 198 -17.22 -2.09 5.88
CA VAL A 198 -17.66 -2.73 7.14
C VAL A 198 -19.13 -3.16 7.09
N ARG A 199 -20.05 -2.26 6.70
CA ARG A 199 -21.48 -2.57 6.64
C ARG A 199 -21.80 -3.76 5.73
N TRP A 200 -21.08 -3.87 4.62
CA TRP A 200 -21.29 -4.96 3.66
C TRP A 200 -20.71 -6.27 4.19
N LEU A 201 -19.56 -6.21 4.89
CA LEU A 201 -19.00 -7.37 5.59
C LEU A 201 -19.98 -7.91 6.64
N GLU A 202 -20.53 -7.03 7.49
CA GLU A 202 -21.51 -7.41 8.51
C GLU A 202 -22.77 -8.04 7.91
N LYS A 203 -23.31 -7.44 6.84
CA LYS A 203 -24.45 -7.99 6.11
C LYS A 203 -24.12 -9.34 5.48
N GLY A 204 -22.95 -9.49 4.88
CA GLY A 204 -22.46 -10.75 4.33
C GLY A 204 -22.34 -11.84 5.40
N THR A 205 -21.80 -11.52 6.58
CA THR A 205 -21.73 -12.43 7.72
C THR A 205 -23.12 -12.87 8.18
N ALA A 206 -24.09 -11.95 8.24
CA ALA A 206 -25.47 -12.29 8.61
C ALA A 206 -26.10 -13.27 7.61
N ILE A 207 -25.91 -13.04 6.30
CA ILE A 207 -26.42 -13.91 5.25
C ILE A 207 -25.76 -15.29 5.30
N LEU A 208 -24.43 -15.36 5.48
CA LEU A 208 -23.71 -16.63 5.59
C LEU A 208 -24.12 -17.44 6.82
N ARG A 209 -24.38 -16.77 7.96
CA ARG A 209 -24.91 -17.45 9.15
C ARG A 209 -26.30 -18.02 8.93
N SER A 210 -27.17 -17.30 8.22
CA SER A 210 -28.49 -17.79 7.83
C SER A 210 -28.36 -18.99 6.91
N LEU A 211 -27.50 -18.88 5.88
CA LEU A 211 -27.26 -19.95 4.92
C LEU A 211 -26.77 -21.22 5.62
N LEU A 212 -25.77 -21.11 6.51
CA LEU A 212 -25.21 -22.24 7.28
C LEU A 212 -26.18 -22.87 8.30
N ALA A 213 -27.30 -22.21 8.60
CA ALA A 213 -28.33 -22.73 9.50
C ALA A 213 -29.42 -23.54 8.76
N GLU A 214 -29.42 -23.55 7.42
CA GLU A 214 -30.37 -24.31 6.62
C GLU A 214 -30.09 -25.83 6.72
N GLU A 215 -31.16 -26.64 6.75
CA GLU A 215 -31.06 -28.08 7.01
C GLU A 215 -30.51 -28.87 5.79
N GLU A 216 -30.61 -28.28 4.59
CA GLU A 216 -30.29 -28.93 3.31
C GLU A 216 -29.35 -28.05 2.46
N ILE A 217 -28.06 -28.01 2.84
CA ILE A 217 -27.01 -27.26 2.13
C ILE A 217 -26.07 -28.24 1.43
N SER A 218 -25.67 -27.93 0.20
CA SER A 218 -24.66 -28.74 -0.51
C SER A 218 -23.30 -28.70 0.23
N ALA A 219 -22.55 -29.80 0.15
CA ALA A 219 -21.22 -29.88 0.77
C ALA A 219 -20.25 -28.83 0.20
N GLU A 220 -20.34 -28.53 -1.09
CA GLU A 220 -19.54 -27.51 -1.77
C GLU A 220 -19.87 -26.10 -1.23
N THR A 221 -21.15 -25.75 -1.17
CA THR A 221 -21.62 -24.47 -0.60
C THR A 221 -21.15 -24.28 0.84
N SER A 222 -21.25 -25.35 1.66
CA SER A 222 -20.80 -25.34 3.05
C SER A 222 -19.29 -25.10 3.19
N HIS A 223 -18.49 -25.77 2.35
CA HIS A 223 -17.03 -25.60 2.33
C HIS A 223 -16.61 -24.17 1.96
N ILE A 224 -17.24 -23.59 0.92
CA ILE A 224 -16.96 -22.21 0.50
C ILE A 224 -17.39 -21.22 1.59
N ALA A 225 -18.56 -21.41 2.21
CA ALA A 225 -19.03 -20.57 3.32
C ALA A 225 -18.07 -20.60 4.52
N HIS A 226 -17.52 -21.76 4.87
CA HIS A 226 -16.51 -21.85 5.93
C HIS A 226 -15.20 -21.12 5.56
N SER A 227 -14.76 -21.27 4.31
CA SER A 227 -13.60 -20.55 3.77
C SER A 227 -13.79 -19.02 3.81
N ILE A 228 -15.00 -18.55 3.55
CA ILE A 228 -15.36 -17.13 3.73
C ILE A 228 -15.25 -16.72 5.20
N GLY A 229 -15.74 -17.54 6.13
CA GLY A 229 -15.59 -17.28 7.57
C GLY A 229 -14.12 -17.12 8.00
N LEU A 230 -13.22 -17.95 7.45
CA LEU A 230 -11.78 -17.82 7.68
C LEU A 230 -11.21 -16.52 7.10
N ALA A 231 -11.60 -16.16 5.86
CA ALA A 231 -11.19 -14.89 5.25
C ALA A 231 -11.67 -13.67 6.07
N GLN A 232 -12.90 -13.70 6.59
CA GLN A 232 -13.42 -12.66 7.48
C GLN A 232 -12.64 -12.55 8.79
N SER A 233 -12.23 -13.68 9.38
CA SER A 233 -11.36 -13.70 10.56
C SER A 233 -9.99 -13.08 10.27
N ARG A 234 -9.39 -13.35 9.11
CA ARG A 234 -8.14 -12.70 8.68
C ARG A 234 -8.31 -11.19 8.57
N LEU A 235 -9.40 -10.75 7.94
CA LEU A 235 -9.71 -9.33 7.77
C LEU A 235 -9.89 -8.60 9.12
N ALA A 236 -10.50 -9.24 10.11
CA ALA A 236 -10.59 -8.71 11.48
C ALA A 236 -9.21 -8.55 12.15
N ARG A 237 -8.25 -9.44 11.85
CA ARG A 237 -6.86 -9.27 12.34
C ARG A 237 -6.15 -8.11 11.66
N VAL A 238 -6.42 -7.89 10.37
CA VAL A 238 -5.92 -6.73 9.63
C VAL A 238 -6.45 -5.43 10.22
N ASP A 239 -7.72 -5.38 10.64
CA ASP A 239 -8.29 -4.21 11.36
C ASP A 239 -7.47 -3.86 12.61
N ALA A 240 -7.11 -4.86 13.42
CA ALA A 240 -6.25 -4.66 14.59
C ALA A 240 -4.80 -4.26 14.20
N ALA A 241 -4.29 -4.73 13.06
CA ALA A 241 -2.98 -4.34 12.55
C ALA A 241 -2.97 -2.87 12.09
N PHE A 242 -4.04 -2.39 11.46
CA PHE A 242 -4.20 -0.97 11.15
C PHE A 242 -4.14 -0.10 12.40
N GLN A 243 -4.84 -0.48 13.48
CA GLN A 243 -4.81 0.29 14.73
C GLN A 243 -3.38 0.42 15.29
N ARG A 244 -2.59 -0.66 15.23
CA ARG A 244 -1.18 -0.62 15.64
C ARG A 244 -0.34 0.26 14.71
N ALA A 245 -0.55 0.17 13.40
CA ALA A 245 0.16 0.99 12.42
C ALA A 245 -0.14 2.49 12.59
N LEU A 246 -1.40 2.84 12.83
CA LEU A 246 -1.83 4.22 13.11
C LEU A 246 -1.23 4.75 14.41
N ASN A 247 -1.24 3.95 15.49
CA ASN A 247 -0.59 4.36 16.74
C ASN A 247 0.91 4.59 16.56
N LYS A 248 1.59 3.79 15.72
CA LYS A 248 3.00 3.98 15.38
C LYS A 248 3.23 5.27 14.58
N ILE A 249 2.36 5.58 13.63
CA ILE A 249 2.40 6.85 12.89
C ILE A 249 2.23 8.03 13.85
N GLU A 250 1.23 7.97 14.72
CA GLU A 250 0.97 9.02 15.72
C GLU A 250 2.16 9.21 16.67
N SER A 251 2.83 8.14 17.09
CA SER A 251 4.02 8.25 17.94
C SER A 251 5.24 8.81 17.21
N GLN A 252 5.27 8.76 15.88
CA GLN A 252 6.33 9.34 15.04
C GLN A 252 6.05 10.80 14.64
N ARG A 253 4.89 11.34 15.00
CA ARG A 253 4.50 12.71 14.68
C ARG A 253 5.36 13.71 15.45
N VAL A 254 5.93 14.71 14.76
CA VAL A 254 6.73 15.75 15.41
C VAL A 254 5.79 16.70 16.14
N THR A 255 5.82 16.71 17.48
CA THR A 255 4.94 17.55 18.28
C THR A 255 5.39 19.02 18.24
N LEU A 256 4.57 19.90 17.65
CA LEU A 256 4.77 21.36 17.68
C LEU A 256 3.67 22.01 18.53
N GLY A 257 3.88 22.10 19.84
CA GLY A 257 2.86 22.62 20.76
C GLY A 257 1.63 21.70 20.84
N ALA A 258 0.43 22.25 20.64
CA ALA A 258 -0.83 21.50 20.75
C ALA A 258 -1.20 20.65 19.51
N SER A 259 -0.49 20.82 18.39
CA SER A 259 -0.68 20.06 17.14
C SER A 259 0.64 19.46 16.67
N GLY A 260 0.68 18.18 16.32
CA GLY A 260 1.88 17.59 15.71
C GLY A 260 1.85 17.72 14.18
N VAL A 261 3.02 17.74 13.55
CA VAL A 261 3.21 17.68 12.10
C VAL A 261 3.44 16.24 11.68
N SER A 262 2.60 15.71 10.78
CA SER A 262 2.74 14.37 10.21
C SER A 262 3.50 14.36 8.88
N SER A 263 3.82 13.16 8.39
CA SER A 263 4.42 13.03 7.05
C SER A 263 3.41 13.41 5.95
N SER A 264 2.13 13.16 6.17
CA SER A 264 1.05 13.61 5.28
C SER A 264 0.94 15.14 5.23
N ASP A 265 1.10 15.83 6.36
CA ASP A 265 1.08 17.30 6.40
C ASP A 265 2.26 17.89 5.60
N ALA A 266 3.44 17.31 5.75
CA ALA A 266 4.62 17.70 4.98
C ALA A 266 4.40 17.48 3.47
N VAL A 267 3.83 16.34 3.07
CA VAL A 267 3.51 16.04 1.66
C VAL A 267 2.44 16.99 1.12
N ALA A 268 1.38 17.27 1.89
CA ALA A 268 0.32 18.20 1.50
C ALA A 268 0.87 19.62 1.33
N TRP A 269 1.73 20.07 2.23
CA TRP A 269 2.44 21.33 2.11
C TRP A 269 3.31 21.37 0.85
N LEU A 270 4.12 20.33 0.60
CA LEU A 270 4.96 20.22 -0.61
C LEU A 270 4.13 20.28 -1.90
N ARG A 271 2.95 19.64 -1.94
CA ARG A 271 2.02 19.69 -3.08
C ARG A 271 1.44 21.09 -3.34
N GLY A 272 1.39 21.94 -2.32
CA GLY A 272 0.92 23.32 -2.42
C GLY A 272 1.99 24.32 -2.87
N LEU A 273 3.26 23.90 -2.98
CA LEU A 273 4.36 24.76 -3.41
C LEU A 273 4.47 24.82 -4.94
N ASP A 274 4.99 25.94 -5.44
CA ASP A 274 5.35 26.04 -6.85
C ASP A 274 6.62 25.24 -7.17
N THR A 275 6.79 24.87 -8.45
CA THR A 275 7.91 24.03 -8.89
C THR A 275 9.27 24.64 -8.55
N ARG A 276 9.38 25.99 -8.55
CA ARG A 276 10.62 26.69 -8.22
C ARG A 276 11.01 26.48 -6.76
N ARG A 277 10.08 26.61 -5.82
CA ARG A 277 10.35 26.47 -4.39
C ARG A 277 10.61 25.01 -4.00
N ILE A 278 9.96 24.06 -4.69
CA ILE A 278 10.31 22.64 -4.58
C ILE A 278 11.76 22.40 -5.06
N ALA A 279 12.16 22.97 -6.20
CA ALA A 279 13.53 22.81 -6.72
C ALA A 279 14.57 23.38 -5.76
N THR A 280 14.30 24.54 -5.13
CA THR A 280 15.17 25.10 -4.09
C THR A 280 15.24 24.20 -2.85
N LEU A 281 14.14 23.62 -2.40
CA LEU A 281 14.13 22.67 -1.27
C LEU A 281 14.90 21.38 -1.57
N ALA A 282 14.95 20.96 -2.83
CA ALA A 282 15.66 19.76 -3.28
C ALA A 282 17.15 20.00 -3.55
N GLU A 283 17.62 21.25 -3.46
CA GLU A 283 19.01 21.64 -3.73
C GLU A 283 19.95 20.97 -2.72
N GLY A 284 20.90 20.17 -3.21
CA GLY A 284 21.82 19.38 -2.38
C GLY A 284 21.23 18.11 -1.75
N ALA A 285 19.90 17.93 -1.75
CA ALA A 285 19.24 16.71 -1.27
C ALA A 285 19.24 15.58 -2.31
N LEU A 286 19.20 15.95 -3.60
CA LEU A 286 19.33 15.01 -4.71
C LEU A 286 20.82 14.73 -4.96
N GLY A 287 21.41 13.86 -4.15
CA GLY A 287 22.65 13.19 -4.52
C GLY A 287 22.40 12.31 -5.74
N ALA A 288 23.23 12.43 -6.77
CA ALA A 288 23.23 11.49 -7.89
C ALA A 288 23.78 10.14 -7.41
N GLY A 289 22.98 9.40 -6.64
CA GLY A 289 23.21 7.99 -6.38
C GLY A 289 22.83 7.20 -7.63
N PRO A 290 23.61 6.20 -8.05
CA PRO A 290 23.16 5.29 -9.10
C PRO A 290 21.88 4.60 -8.62
N GLN A 291 20.75 4.95 -9.22
CA GLN A 291 19.55 4.14 -9.08
C GLN A 291 19.83 2.84 -9.83
N THR A 292 20.02 1.75 -9.10
CA THR A 292 20.04 0.42 -9.68
C THR A 292 18.63 0.12 -10.19
N GLN A 293 18.36 0.48 -11.43
CA GLN A 293 17.23 -0.06 -12.17
C GLN A 293 17.57 -1.50 -12.50
N PHE A 294 17.09 -2.43 -11.68
CA PHE A 294 17.11 -3.83 -12.06
C PHE A 294 16.17 -4.02 -13.26
N VAL A 295 16.63 -4.76 -14.27
CA VAL A 295 15.86 -5.05 -15.49
C VAL A 295 14.59 -5.87 -15.16
N ALA A 296 14.59 -6.59 -14.04
CA ALA A 296 13.43 -7.27 -13.48
C ALA A 296 12.86 -6.45 -12.31
N GLY A 297 11.53 -6.32 -12.25
CA GLY A 297 10.84 -5.67 -11.14
C GLY A 297 11.07 -6.41 -9.81
N GLY A 298 10.88 -5.72 -8.68
CA GLY A 298 11.13 -6.30 -7.34
C GLY A 298 10.36 -7.61 -7.08
N HIS A 299 9.14 -7.72 -7.60
CA HIS A 299 8.30 -8.93 -7.48
C HIS A 299 8.89 -10.11 -8.27
N GLU A 300 9.40 -9.86 -9.48
CA GLU A 300 9.98 -10.92 -10.32
C GLU A 300 11.32 -11.42 -9.77
N LEU A 301 12.10 -10.53 -9.13
CA LEU A 301 13.30 -10.91 -8.39
C LEU A 301 12.95 -11.72 -7.13
N LEU A 302 11.88 -11.35 -6.43
CA LEU A 302 11.41 -12.07 -5.24
C LEU A 302 10.92 -13.47 -5.59
N ASP A 303 10.08 -13.62 -6.61
CA ASP A 303 9.56 -14.93 -7.06
C ASP A 303 10.70 -15.86 -7.50
N ARG A 304 11.71 -15.32 -8.21
CA ARG A 304 12.89 -16.10 -8.60
C ARG A 304 13.76 -16.47 -7.40
N ALA A 305 13.91 -15.57 -6.43
CA ALA A 305 14.66 -15.84 -5.21
C ALA A 305 13.97 -16.90 -4.35
N GLU A 306 12.65 -16.83 -4.18
CA GLU A 306 11.88 -17.83 -3.44
C GLU A 306 11.95 -19.22 -4.10
N SER A 307 11.84 -19.27 -5.43
CA SER A 307 11.94 -20.53 -6.15
C SER A 307 13.35 -21.13 -6.10
N ALA A 308 14.40 -20.29 -6.14
CA ALA A 308 15.79 -20.74 -5.99
C ALA A 308 16.09 -21.22 -4.56
N LEU A 309 15.65 -20.46 -3.55
CA LEU A 309 15.82 -20.81 -2.14
C LEU A 309 15.10 -22.12 -1.79
N SER A 310 13.88 -22.31 -2.31
CA SER A 310 13.12 -23.56 -2.11
C SER A 310 13.83 -24.77 -2.69
N GLU A 311 14.57 -24.59 -3.79
CA GLU A 311 15.35 -25.66 -4.41
C GLU A 311 16.66 -25.93 -3.66
N GLU A 312 17.33 -24.87 -3.19
CA GLU A 312 18.54 -24.97 -2.38
C GLU A 312 18.26 -25.63 -1.02
N VAL A 313 17.16 -25.27 -0.36
CA VAL A 313 16.70 -25.92 0.89
C VAL A 313 16.41 -27.41 0.65
N ARG A 314 15.76 -27.78 -0.46
CA ARG A 314 15.56 -29.19 -0.80
C ARG A 314 16.87 -29.94 -1.03
N GLN A 315 17.88 -29.30 -1.61
CA GLN A 315 19.21 -29.89 -1.78
C GLN A 315 19.95 -30.03 -0.45
N MET A 316 19.83 -29.04 0.45
CA MET A 316 20.40 -29.11 1.81
C MET A 316 19.72 -30.17 2.67
N GLU A 317 18.39 -30.34 2.58
CA GLU A 317 17.67 -31.43 3.25
C GLU A 317 18.08 -32.81 2.72
N ALA A 318 18.47 -32.91 1.44
CA ALA A 318 19.00 -34.12 0.84
C ALA A 318 20.48 -34.38 1.20
N ASP A 319 21.24 -33.35 1.55
CA ASP A 319 22.63 -33.44 1.98
C ASP A 319 22.73 -33.55 3.51
N SER A 320 22.73 -34.78 4.03
CA SER A 320 22.85 -35.06 5.45
C SER A 320 24.31 -35.04 5.97
N THR A 321 25.25 -34.47 5.21
CA THR A 321 26.65 -34.42 5.65
C THR A 321 26.85 -33.33 6.70
N LEU A 322 27.38 -33.71 7.87
CA LEU A 322 27.71 -32.75 8.91
C LEU A 322 28.96 -31.97 8.49
N PRO A 323 29.01 -30.62 8.67
CA PRO A 323 30.23 -29.86 8.46
C PRO A 323 31.37 -30.41 9.33
N THR A 324 32.59 -30.34 8.83
CA THR A 324 33.76 -30.76 9.61
C THR A 324 33.91 -29.85 10.83
N ALA A 325 34.20 -30.42 12.00
CA ALA A 325 34.37 -29.64 13.23
C ALA A 325 35.44 -28.55 13.03
N GLU A 326 35.01 -27.30 13.06
CA GLU A 326 35.88 -26.14 12.97
C GLU A 326 36.37 -25.82 14.39
N GLN A 327 37.69 -25.64 14.55
CA GLN A 327 38.22 -25.22 15.85
C GLN A 327 37.85 -23.76 16.07
N THR A 328 37.16 -23.50 17.18
CA THR A 328 36.85 -22.14 17.63
C THR A 328 38.14 -21.33 17.66
N PRO A 329 38.22 -20.15 16.99
CA PRO A 329 39.37 -19.28 17.13
C PRO A 329 39.56 -18.95 18.61
N GLU A 330 40.81 -19.02 19.09
CA GLU A 330 41.14 -18.67 20.47
C GLU A 330 40.60 -17.27 20.75
N ASN A 331 39.86 -17.17 21.85
CA ASN A 331 39.24 -15.95 22.37
C ASN A 331 40.23 -14.78 22.25
N GLU A 332 40.04 -13.88 21.29
CA GLU A 332 40.78 -12.61 21.27
C GLU A 332 40.48 -11.94 22.60
N GLN A 333 41.53 -11.76 23.43
CA GLN A 333 41.39 -11.02 24.67
C GLN A 333 40.75 -9.66 24.34
N PRO A 334 39.74 -9.20 25.10
CA PRO A 334 39.18 -7.88 24.88
C PRO A 334 40.33 -6.87 24.88
N PRO A 335 40.36 -5.92 23.92
CA PRO A 335 41.44 -4.95 23.84
C PRO A 335 41.57 -4.24 25.18
N SER A 336 42.76 -4.28 25.78
CA SER A 336 43.03 -3.56 27.01
C SER A 336 42.80 -2.06 26.78
N GLU A 337 42.02 -1.42 27.64
CA GLU A 337 41.71 0.00 27.55
C GLU A 337 43.02 0.83 27.68
N ASP A 338 43.49 1.40 26.57
CA ASP A 338 44.68 2.28 26.58
C ASP A 338 44.31 3.65 27.14
N LEU A 339 44.48 3.80 28.46
CA LEU A 339 44.20 5.05 29.19
C LEU A 339 45.23 6.16 28.90
N GLY A 340 46.23 5.94 28.05
CA GLY A 340 47.26 6.92 27.73
C GLY A 340 46.71 8.21 27.11
N LEU A 341 45.65 8.12 26.31
CA LEU A 341 44.98 9.29 25.73
C LEU A 341 44.24 10.13 26.77
N LEU A 342 43.60 9.47 27.74
CA LEU A 342 42.90 10.12 28.84
C LEU A 342 43.89 10.86 29.74
N ILE A 343 44.98 10.21 30.16
CA ILE A 343 46.01 10.84 31.01
C ILE A 343 46.58 12.10 30.36
N ARG A 344 46.93 12.04 29.07
CA ARG A 344 47.46 13.22 28.34
C ARG A 344 46.43 14.34 28.21
N LEU A 345 45.14 14.01 28.06
CA LEU A 345 44.08 15.01 28.02
C LEU A 345 43.94 15.69 29.38
N THR A 346 43.93 14.91 30.46
CA THR A 346 43.88 15.39 31.85
C THR A 346 45.06 16.31 32.17
N ASP A 347 46.29 15.95 31.74
CA ASP A 347 47.47 16.81 31.88
C ASP A 347 47.34 18.14 31.12
N LYS A 348 46.82 18.09 29.88
CA LYS A 348 46.55 19.31 29.09
C LYS A 348 45.53 20.20 29.77
N LEU A 349 44.48 19.62 30.35
CA LEU A 349 43.43 20.35 31.07
C LEU A 349 43.96 21.00 32.35
N ALA A 350 44.83 20.33 33.11
CA ALA A 350 45.42 20.87 34.32
C ALA A 350 46.24 22.16 34.09
N GLY A 351 46.77 22.36 32.88
CA GLY A 351 47.57 23.53 32.50
C GLY A 351 46.79 24.75 32.00
N ILE A 352 45.45 24.70 31.93
CA ILE A 352 44.64 25.77 31.35
C ILE A 352 44.38 26.89 32.39
N PRO A 353 44.64 28.17 32.07
CA PRO A 353 44.47 29.25 33.03
C PRO A 353 43.00 29.64 33.28
N THR A 354 42.20 29.83 32.23
CA THR A 354 40.81 30.33 32.33
C THR A 354 39.85 29.72 31.31
N ALA A 355 40.20 29.74 30.02
CA ALA A 355 39.41 29.13 28.96
C ALA A 355 40.27 28.76 27.74
N ILE A 356 39.87 27.72 27.02
CA ILE A 356 40.49 27.34 25.74
C ILE A 356 39.43 26.76 24.78
N PRO A 357 39.53 26.99 23.46
CA PRO A 357 38.68 26.33 22.49
C PRO A 357 38.80 24.81 22.55
N ALA A 358 37.67 24.10 22.54
CA ALA A 358 37.62 22.63 22.57
C ALA A 358 38.38 22.01 21.38
N SER A 359 38.37 22.69 20.22
CA SER A 359 39.12 22.29 19.02
C SER A 359 40.63 22.14 19.27
N LYS A 360 41.22 22.94 20.16
CA LYS A 360 42.65 22.86 20.49
C LYS A 360 43.00 21.72 21.44
N LEU A 361 42.01 21.16 22.13
CA LEU A 361 42.20 20.07 23.10
C LEU A 361 42.06 18.70 22.46
N ILE A 362 41.19 18.58 21.45
CA ILE A 362 40.84 17.31 20.83
C ILE A 362 41.70 16.95 19.61
N THR A 363 42.56 17.84 19.11
CA THR A 363 43.45 17.54 17.96
C THR A 363 44.63 16.63 18.34
N GLY A 364 45.11 15.88 17.34
CA GLY A 364 46.28 15.02 17.35
C GLY A 364 45.98 13.53 17.22
N GLY A 365 46.29 12.91 16.08
CA GLY A 365 46.24 11.44 15.92
C GLY A 365 45.02 10.89 15.18
N GLY A 366 44.36 11.71 14.35
CA GLY A 366 43.24 11.30 13.49
C GLY A 366 41.86 11.39 14.14
N PHE A 367 40.83 11.01 13.37
CA PHE A 367 39.42 11.20 13.74
C PHE A 367 39.01 10.42 15.00
N GLY A 368 39.48 9.17 15.12
CA GLY A 368 39.14 8.28 16.24
C GLY A 368 39.56 8.86 17.60
N PRO A 369 40.85 9.13 17.82
CA PRO A 369 41.35 9.75 19.05
C PRO A 369 40.75 11.14 19.33
N ALA A 370 40.46 11.94 18.29
CA ALA A 370 39.81 13.23 18.46
C ALA A 370 38.36 13.12 18.96
N SER A 371 37.58 12.22 18.35
CA SER A 371 36.21 11.91 18.77
C SER A 371 36.18 11.34 20.18
N TYR A 372 37.13 10.49 20.52
CA TYR A 372 37.28 9.95 21.86
C TYR A 372 37.56 11.04 22.89
N ARG A 373 38.52 11.95 22.64
CA ARG A 373 38.78 13.09 23.53
C ARG A 373 37.58 14.03 23.68
N LEU A 374 36.83 14.28 22.61
CA LEU A 374 35.60 15.09 22.70
C LEU A 374 34.55 14.41 23.58
N SER A 375 34.38 13.09 23.45
CA SER A 375 33.47 12.32 24.31
C SER A 375 33.89 12.40 25.79
N LEU A 376 35.20 12.36 26.08
CA LEU A 376 35.74 12.55 27.43
C LEU A 376 35.50 13.96 27.96
N LEU A 377 35.67 15.01 27.14
CA LEU A 377 35.39 16.39 27.56
C LEU A 377 33.92 16.60 27.96
N SER A 378 32.99 15.81 27.41
CA SER A 378 31.57 15.89 27.79
C SER A 378 31.30 15.39 29.22
N LEU A 379 32.25 14.68 29.84
CA LEU A 379 32.16 14.18 31.22
C LEU A 379 32.60 15.23 32.25
N LEU A 380 33.19 16.35 31.81
CA LEU A 380 33.60 17.43 32.70
C LEU A 380 32.39 18.01 33.47
N GLY A 381 32.51 18.15 34.78
CA GLY A 381 31.47 18.70 35.65
C GLY A 381 30.32 17.72 35.96
N ASN A 382 30.35 16.48 35.45
CA ASN A 382 29.33 15.48 35.72
C ASN A 382 29.70 14.59 36.93
N GLU A 383 29.57 15.15 38.12
CA GLU A 383 29.91 14.51 39.41
C GLU A 383 28.97 13.33 39.77
N GLU A 384 27.83 13.18 39.08
CA GLU A 384 26.88 12.07 39.28
C GLU A 384 27.25 10.80 38.49
N ALA A 385 28.24 10.87 37.59
CA ALA A 385 28.73 9.70 36.88
C ALA A 385 29.48 8.76 37.86
N GLN A 386 28.95 7.54 38.07
CA GLN A 386 29.62 6.47 38.82
C GLN A 386 30.82 5.92 38.03
N ALA A 387 31.87 6.73 37.88
CA ALA A 387 33.12 6.38 37.23
C ALA A 387 34.15 5.88 38.25
N GLU A 388 34.96 4.89 37.86
CA GLU A 388 36.12 4.41 38.62
C GLU A 388 37.42 4.73 37.86
N GLY A 389 38.54 4.88 38.59
CA GLY A 389 39.86 5.10 37.99
C GLY A 389 40.03 6.50 37.37
N PRO A 390 40.91 6.67 36.36
CA PRO A 390 41.29 7.98 35.82
C PRO A 390 40.14 8.79 35.19
N VAL A 391 39.00 8.16 34.88
CA VAL A 391 37.79 8.86 34.41
C VAL A 391 37.13 9.63 35.57
N ALA A 392 37.18 9.10 36.80
CA ALA A 392 36.71 9.81 37.99
C ALA A 392 37.55 11.06 38.29
N ASP A 393 38.86 11.02 38.00
CA ASP A 393 39.73 12.19 38.13
C ASP A 393 39.35 13.30 37.14
N LEU A 394 38.90 12.92 35.94
CA LEU A 394 38.44 13.86 34.91
C LEU A 394 37.13 14.56 35.32
N THR A 395 36.14 13.82 35.84
CA THR A 395 34.84 14.39 36.23
C THR A 395 34.97 15.40 37.38
N GLN A 396 35.97 15.22 38.26
CA GLN A 396 36.25 16.11 39.40
C GLN A 396 37.06 17.36 39.02
N MET A 397 37.53 17.48 37.77
CA MET A 397 38.29 18.66 37.36
C MET A 397 37.45 19.94 37.41
N PRO A 398 38.06 21.10 37.75
CA PRO A 398 37.34 22.36 37.90
C PRO A 398 37.06 23.03 36.54
N TYR A 399 36.63 22.28 35.53
CA TYR A 399 36.31 22.76 34.19
C TYR A 399 34.94 22.27 33.75
N ASP A 400 34.29 23.06 32.89
CA ASP A 400 33.05 22.71 32.19
C ASP A 400 33.26 22.84 30.67
N LEU A 401 32.59 21.99 29.90
CA LEU A 401 32.54 22.10 28.43
C LEU A 401 31.30 22.92 28.03
N MET A 402 31.53 24.06 27.37
CA MET A 402 30.49 24.92 26.81
C MET A 402 30.47 24.75 25.30
N LEU A 403 29.47 24.06 24.76
CA LEU A 403 29.24 23.91 23.31
C LEU A 403 28.22 24.94 22.81
N GLU A 404 28.41 25.41 21.59
CA GLU A 404 27.50 26.30 20.88
C GLU A 404 26.85 25.58 19.69
N ASP A 405 25.72 26.11 19.22
CA ASP A 405 24.94 25.55 18.10
C ASP A 405 25.49 25.97 16.71
N THR A 406 26.81 26.23 16.63
CA THR A 406 27.49 26.60 15.38
C THR A 406 28.66 25.66 15.12
N LEU A 407 29.00 25.44 13.85
CA LEU A 407 30.15 24.63 13.46
C LEU A 407 31.36 25.54 13.19
N VAL A 408 32.53 25.09 13.63
CA VAL A 408 33.83 25.67 13.27
C VAL A 408 34.60 24.74 12.35
N GLU A 409 35.28 25.33 11.38
CA GLU A 409 36.21 24.65 10.49
C GLU A 409 37.52 24.36 11.25
N VAL A 410 37.96 23.10 11.25
CA VAL A 410 39.18 22.63 11.93
C VAL A 410 40.27 22.29 10.93
N MET A 411 39.92 21.48 9.92
CA MET A 411 40.80 21.07 8.81
C MET A 411 42.15 20.49 9.25
N GLU A 412 42.15 19.71 10.34
CA GLU A 412 43.34 19.08 10.93
C GLU A 412 42.98 17.65 11.40
N ASP A 413 43.94 16.72 11.38
CA ASP A 413 43.80 15.36 11.93
C ASP A 413 42.52 14.62 11.49
N GLU A 414 42.18 14.65 10.20
CA GLU A 414 40.97 14.03 9.61
C GLU A 414 39.63 14.61 10.12
N VAL A 415 39.66 15.75 10.81
CA VAL A 415 38.47 16.48 11.27
C VAL A 415 38.27 17.73 10.42
N SER A 416 37.20 17.74 9.60
CA SER A 416 36.87 18.92 8.78
C SER A 416 36.12 20.00 9.57
N TYR A 417 35.10 19.60 10.33
CA TYR A 417 34.26 20.50 11.13
C TYR A 417 34.00 19.91 12.51
N MET A 418 33.75 20.77 13.49
CA MET A 418 33.23 20.38 14.80
C MET A 418 32.31 21.45 15.38
N SER A 419 31.49 21.10 16.36
CA SER A 419 30.74 22.09 17.14
C SER A 419 31.69 23.09 17.80
N ALA A 420 31.38 24.37 17.65
CA ALA A 420 32.04 25.46 18.35
C ALA A 420 31.89 25.25 19.86
N GLY A 421 32.93 25.55 20.61
CA GLY A 421 32.86 25.42 22.07
C GLY A 421 34.18 25.68 22.77
N ASN A 422 34.09 25.93 24.07
CA ASN A 422 35.21 26.22 24.95
C ASN A 422 35.16 25.33 26.19
N VAL A 423 36.33 24.90 26.66
CA VAL A 423 36.48 24.37 28.00
C VAL A 423 36.87 25.53 28.91
N VAL A 424 36.05 25.78 29.93
CA VAL A 424 36.14 26.97 30.81
C VAL A 424 36.31 26.52 32.25
N ARG A 425 37.15 27.20 33.02
CA ARG A 425 37.33 26.92 34.45
C ARG A 425 36.11 27.36 35.25
N ARG A 426 35.61 26.51 36.16
CA ARG A 426 34.55 26.86 37.11
C ARG A 426 35.06 27.96 38.06
N ASP A 427 34.47 29.15 38.00
CA ASP A 427 34.75 30.23 38.94
C ASP A 427 34.13 29.93 40.30
N THR A 428 34.95 29.84 41.36
CA THR A 428 34.50 29.64 42.75
C THR A 428 33.89 30.89 43.40
N SER A 429 33.20 31.74 42.62
CA SER A 429 32.57 32.98 43.12
C SER A 429 31.14 33.17 42.63
N ALA A 430 30.27 32.20 42.92
CA ALA A 430 28.81 32.39 42.85
C ALA A 430 28.04 31.44 43.77
N GLN A 431 28.45 31.30 45.04
CA GLN A 431 27.56 30.84 46.11
C GLN A 431 27.61 31.87 47.24
N GLY A 432 26.65 32.81 47.25
CA GLY A 432 26.60 33.87 48.25
C GLY A 432 25.47 34.89 48.06
N GLY A 433 24.21 34.45 48.20
CA GLY A 433 23.11 35.29 48.71
C GLY A 433 22.35 36.21 47.75
N SER A 434 21.08 35.90 47.52
CA SER A 434 19.96 36.73 48.02
C SER A 434 18.61 36.08 47.72
N LYS A 435 17.97 35.55 48.79
CA LYS A 435 16.52 35.55 48.91
C LYS A 435 16.11 36.96 49.32
N ALA A 436 15.38 37.69 48.48
CA ALA A 436 14.31 38.62 48.88
C ALA A 436 13.72 39.36 47.67
N GLY A 437 12.41 39.14 47.44
CA GLY A 437 11.44 40.23 47.44
C GLY A 437 11.25 41.09 46.18
N THR A 438 10.02 40.98 45.67
CA THR A 438 9.13 42.11 45.34
C THR A 438 8.99 42.47 43.86
N GLU A 439 7.81 42.11 43.34
CA GLU A 439 7.14 42.65 42.15
C GLU A 439 7.15 44.19 42.11
N PRO A 440 7.03 44.78 40.92
CA PRO A 440 6.26 46.00 40.79
C PRO A 440 5.06 45.81 39.87
N HIS A 441 3.89 46.08 40.46
CA HIS A 441 2.71 46.63 39.81
C HIS A 441 3.06 47.70 38.76
N ALA A 442 2.47 47.60 37.57
CA ALA A 442 2.22 48.75 36.70
C ALA A 442 0.75 48.72 36.27
N THR A 443 0.05 49.76 36.67
CA THR A 443 -1.36 50.09 36.48
C THR A 443 -1.63 50.67 35.08
N GLU A 444 -2.80 50.31 34.56
CA GLU A 444 -3.75 51.10 33.74
C GLU A 444 -3.26 51.94 32.55
N ARG A 445 -3.88 51.68 31.39
CA ARG A 445 -4.65 52.71 30.65
C ARG A 445 -5.66 52.09 29.68
N GLU A 446 -6.93 52.20 30.06
CA GLU A 446 -8.12 52.17 29.21
C GLU A 446 -8.13 53.41 28.26
N ALA A 447 -8.44 53.19 26.98
CA ALA A 447 -9.64 53.64 26.25
C ALA A 447 -9.43 54.91 25.41
N PRO A 448 -10.25 55.16 24.34
CA PRO A 448 -11.49 54.49 23.94
C PRO A 448 -11.41 53.54 22.75
#